data_AF-A0A529W460-F1
#
_entry.id   AF-A0A529W460-F1
#
_cell.length_a   1.000
_cell.length_b   1.000
_cell.length_c   1.000
_cell.angle_alpha   90.00
_cell.angle_beta   90.00
_cell.angle_gamma   90.00
#
_symmetry.space_group_name_H-M   'P 1'
#
loop_
_entity.id
_entity.type
_entity.pdbx_description
1 polymer ?
#
loop_
_entity_poly.entity_id
_entity_poly.type
_entity_poly.pdbx_seq_one_letter_code
_entity_poly.pdbx_strand_id
1 'polypeptide(L)'
;IENFSVFCNHITIVPTIKAILDSPDLHLDGFLGPGHVSMVIGTAPYEFIANFYRRPMVVAGFEPLDVLQSIWMILKQIKEGRAEIENQYTRIVPEAGNDPALAAVGKVYELREFFEWRGLGSIDHSGVRVRDEYALFDAERKFAIPNIKIADPKSCQCGEVLKGVLKPWQCKVFGTLCTPEMPLGALMVSPEGACAAYYQYGGVKRQERP
;
A
#
# COMPACT_ATOMS: atom_id res chain seq x y z
N ILE A 1 13.49 23.80 -18.30
CA ILE A 1 12.64 23.98 -17.10
C ILE A 1 13.58 24.00 -15.91
N GLU A 2 13.72 25.14 -15.22
CA GLU A 2 14.75 25.31 -14.18
C GLU A 2 14.16 25.46 -12.78
N ASN A 3 12.88 25.85 -12.69
CA ASN A 3 12.14 26.09 -11.45
C ASN A 3 11.29 24.89 -11.02
N PHE A 4 11.63 23.68 -11.46
CA PHE A 4 10.94 22.45 -11.09
C PHE A 4 11.88 21.54 -10.30
N SER A 5 11.38 20.99 -9.20
CA SER A 5 12.08 19.99 -8.39
C SER A 5 11.08 19.04 -7.73
N VAL A 6 11.51 17.80 -7.48
CA VAL A 6 10.72 16.75 -6.83
C VAL A 6 11.47 16.24 -5.61
N PHE A 7 10.78 16.17 -4.48
CA PHE A 7 11.26 15.46 -3.29
C PHE A 7 10.68 14.03 -3.32
N CYS A 8 11.51 13.05 -3.65
CA CYS A 8 11.05 11.74 -4.08
C CYS A 8 10.81 10.77 -2.91
N ASN A 9 9.56 10.71 -2.45
CA ASN A 9 9.07 9.70 -1.50
C ASN A 9 8.20 8.63 -2.17
N HIS A 10 8.41 8.39 -3.47
CA HIS A 10 7.69 7.36 -4.19
C HIS A 10 8.13 5.96 -3.74
N ILE A 11 7.17 5.05 -3.71
CA ILE A 11 7.27 3.70 -3.18
C ILE A 11 6.80 2.68 -4.22
N THR A 12 7.27 1.44 -4.09
CA THR A 12 6.85 0.31 -4.91
C THR A 12 6.07 -0.69 -4.07
N ILE A 13 5.10 -1.37 -4.69
CA ILE A 13 4.14 -2.20 -3.95
C ILE A 13 4.66 -3.61 -3.67
N VAL A 14 5.46 -4.18 -4.57
CA VAL A 14 5.87 -5.60 -4.50
C VAL A 14 6.72 -5.90 -3.25
N PRO A 15 7.80 -5.14 -2.95
CA PRO A 15 8.59 -5.38 -1.74
C PRO A 15 7.78 -5.21 -0.46
N THR A 16 6.81 -4.30 -0.47
CA THR A 16 5.94 -4.03 0.68
C THR A 16 4.95 -5.14 0.94
N ILE A 17 4.29 -5.66 -0.11
CA ILE A 17 3.44 -6.84 0.02
C ILE A 17 4.27 -8.03 0.53
N LYS A 18 5.48 -8.20 0.01
CA LYS A 18 6.39 -9.25 0.49
C LYS A 18 6.73 -9.08 1.98
N ALA A 19 7.08 -7.87 2.42
CA ALA A 19 7.36 -7.60 3.83
C ALA A 19 6.15 -7.90 4.74
N ILE A 20 4.92 -7.66 4.27
CA ILE A 20 3.70 -8.04 4.99
C ILE A 20 3.55 -9.57 5.02
N LEU A 21 3.77 -10.25 3.90
CA LEU A 21 3.71 -11.71 3.77
C LEU A 21 4.75 -12.45 4.62
N ASP A 22 5.92 -11.87 4.81
CA ASP A 22 7.00 -12.41 5.65
C ASP A 22 6.77 -12.17 7.15
N SER A 23 5.74 -11.39 7.52
CA SER A 23 5.40 -11.13 8.92
C SER A 23 4.80 -12.38 9.58
N PRO A 24 5.35 -12.87 10.71
CA PRO A 24 4.89 -14.10 11.36
C PRO A 24 3.44 -14.01 11.88
N ASP A 25 2.97 -12.82 12.21
CA ASP A 25 1.62 -12.57 12.73
C ASP A 25 0.57 -12.33 11.62
N LEU A 26 0.89 -12.66 10.37
CA LEU A 26 -0.02 -12.43 9.25
C LEU A 26 -1.16 -13.46 9.22
N HIS A 27 -2.38 -12.98 9.43
CA HIS A 27 -3.61 -13.76 9.32
C HIS A 27 -4.38 -13.40 8.04
N LEU A 28 -3.78 -13.63 6.86
CA LEU A 28 -4.43 -13.38 5.56
C LEU A 28 -4.52 -14.66 4.74
N ASP A 29 -5.75 -14.99 4.30
CA ASP A 29 -6.02 -16.13 3.42
C ASP A 29 -6.07 -15.76 1.94
N GLY A 30 -6.17 -14.48 1.61
CA GLY A 30 -6.16 -13.99 0.25
C GLY A 30 -6.13 -12.46 0.18
N PHE A 31 -5.90 -11.93 -1.02
CA PHE A 31 -5.70 -10.49 -1.24
C PHE A 31 -6.67 -9.91 -2.27
N LEU A 32 -7.22 -8.74 -1.97
CA LEU A 32 -7.76 -7.86 -3.00
C LEU A 32 -6.62 -6.96 -3.49
N GLY A 33 -6.29 -7.09 -4.77
CA GLY A 33 -5.22 -6.35 -5.40
C GLY A 33 -5.62 -4.94 -5.82
N PRO A 34 -4.70 -3.96 -5.73
CA PRO A 34 -4.99 -2.57 -6.04
C PRO A 34 -5.18 -2.34 -7.54
N GLY A 35 -6.41 -2.03 -7.97
CA GLY A 35 -6.76 -1.82 -9.37
C GLY A 35 -5.89 -0.77 -10.07
N HIS A 36 -5.76 0.45 -9.51
CA HIS A 36 -5.01 1.54 -10.15
C HIS A 36 -3.50 1.30 -10.25
N VAL A 37 -2.90 0.62 -9.28
CA VAL A 37 -1.48 0.23 -9.38
C VAL A 37 -1.31 -0.82 -10.47
N SER A 38 -2.22 -1.79 -10.51
CA SER A 38 -2.23 -2.86 -11.51
C SER A 38 -2.49 -2.34 -12.93
N MET A 39 -3.22 -1.22 -13.10
CA MET A 39 -3.32 -0.54 -14.41
C MET A 39 -1.95 -0.20 -15.00
N VAL A 40 -0.97 0.09 -14.14
CA VAL A 40 0.38 0.50 -14.55
C VAL A 40 1.29 -0.71 -14.66
N ILE A 41 1.33 -1.57 -13.63
CA ILE A 41 2.33 -2.65 -13.55
C ILE A 41 1.82 -4.00 -14.05
N GLY A 42 0.53 -4.10 -14.36
CA GLY A 42 -0.13 -5.35 -14.74
C GLY A 42 -0.35 -6.29 -13.56
N THR A 43 -0.62 -7.56 -13.86
CA THR A 43 -0.85 -8.62 -12.87
C THR A 43 0.39 -9.46 -12.62
N ALA A 44 1.28 -9.58 -13.61
CA ALA A 44 2.47 -10.43 -13.57
C ALA A 44 3.38 -10.18 -12.34
N PRO A 45 3.60 -8.95 -11.85
CA PRO A 45 4.42 -8.73 -10.66
C PRO A 45 3.84 -9.35 -9.37
N TYR A 46 2.56 -9.73 -9.35
CA TYR A 46 1.92 -10.36 -8.20
C TYR A 46 2.00 -11.89 -8.21
N GLU A 47 2.27 -12.51 -9.37
CA GLU A 47 3.24 -13.61 -9.53
C GLU A 47 3.56 -14.48 -8.32
N PHE A 48 4.47 -13.91 -7.55
CA PHE A 48 5.16 -14.54 -6.44
C PHE A 48 4.22 -14.89 -5.26
N ILE A 49 3.09 -14.19 -5.12
CA ILE A 49 2.15 -14.40 -4.00
C ILE A 49 1.50 -15.79 -4.13
N ALA A 50 1.00 -16.11 -5.32
CA ALA A 50 0.43 -17.41 -5.61
C ALA A 50 1.49 -18.52 -5.61
N ASN A 51 2.65 -18.26 -6.22
CA ASN A 51 3.68 -19.28 -6.43
C ASN A 51 4.46 -19.63 -5.15
N PHE A 52 4.84 -18.65 -4.33
CA PHE A 52 5.66 -18.88 -3.14
C PHE A 52 4.84 -18.93 -1.84
N TYR A 53 3.86 -18.03 -1.69
CA TYR A 53 3.07 -17.94 -0.45
C TYR A 53 1.78 -18.74 -0.49
N ARG A 54 1.42 -19.29 -1.67
CA ARG A 54 0.19 -20.08 -1.88
C ARG A 54 -1.06 -19.33 -1.43
N ARG A 55 -1.09 -18.01 -1.64
CA ARG A 55 -2.25 -17.16 -1.34
C ARG A 55 -2.92 -16.68 -2.63
N PRO A 56 -4.25 -16.86 -2.79
CA PRO A 56 -4.97 -16.28 -3.92
C PRO A 56 -4.99 -14.76 -3.84
N MET A 57 -4.95 -14.12 -5.00
CA MET A 57 -5.13 -12.67 -5.11
C MET A 57 -6.01 -12.35 -6.31
N VAL A 58 -6.90 -11.39 -6.14
CA VAL A 58 -7.75 -10.90 -7.22
C VAL A 58 -7.56 -9.40 -7.37
N VAL A 59 -7.05 -8.94 -8.50
CA VAL A 59 -7.00 -7.51 -8.82
C VAL A 59 -8.43 -7.00 -9.00
N ALA A 60 -8.82 -6.03 -8.17
CA ALA A 60 -10.20 -5.56 -8.07
C ALA A 60 -10.35 -4.12 -8.60
N GLY A 61 -11.51 -3.82 -9.17
CA GLY A 61 -11.98 -2.46 -9.36
C GLY A 61 -12.46 -1.82 -8.05
N PHE A 62 -13.03 -0.62 -8.15
CA PHE A 62 -13.45 0.19 -6.99
C PHE A 62 -14.96 0.33 -6.87
N GLU A 63 -15.74 -0.19 -7.83
CA GLU A 63 -17.20 -0.21 -7.70
C GLU A 63 -17.62 -1.26 -6.67
N PRO A 64 -18.75 -1.08 -5.97
CA PRO A 64 -19.20 -2.05 -4.97
C PRO A 64 -19.32 -3.49 -5.51
N LEU A 65 -19.78 -3.65 -6.75
CA LEU A 65 -19.86 -4.96 -7.39
C LEU A 65 -18.49 -5.54 -7.77
N ASP A 66 -17.50 -4.70 -8.06
CA ASP A 66 -16.13 -5.16 -8.33
C ASP A 66 -15.53 -5.81 -7.08
N VAL A 67 -15.71 -5.15 -5.94
CA VAL A 67 -15.24 -5.64 -4.64
C VAL A 67 -15.96 -6.95 -4.28
N LEU A 68 -17.29 -6.99 -4.39
CA LEU A 68 -18.08 -8.19 -4.07
C LEU A 68 -17.72 -9.38 -4.95
N GLN A 69 -17.57 -9.17 -6.27
CA GLN A 69 -17.17 -10.22 -7.18
C GLN A 69 -15.75 -10.72 -6.88
N SER A 70 -14.82 -9.82 -6.59
CA SER A 70 -13.43 -10.18 -6.26
C SER A 70 -13.35 -11.00 -4.98
N ILE A 71 -14.14 -10.64 -3.95
CA ILE A 71 -14.26 -11.46 -2.72
C ILE A 71 -14.80 -12.85 -3.06
N TRP A 72 -15.86 -12.94 -3.87
CA TRP A 72 -16.40 -14.23 -4.29
C TRP A 72 -15.36 -15.09 -5.05
N MET A 73 -14.58 -14.49 -5.94
CA MET A 73 -13.50 -15.15 -6.68
C MET A 73 -12.43 -15.72 -5.73
N ILE A 74 -11.98 -14.93 -4.75
CA ILE A 74 -11.04 -15.39 -3.71
C ILE A 74 -11.62 -16.57 -2.93
N LEU A 75 -12.86 -16.45 -2.45
CA LEU A 75 -13.50 -17.51 -1.66
C LEU A 75 -13.69 -18.79 -2.47
N LYS A 76 -13.97 -18.67 -3.77
CA LYS A 76 -14.05 -19.81 -4.68
C LYS A 76 -12.70 -20.52 -4.82
N GLN A 77 -11.61 -19.78 -5.02
CA GLN A 77 -10.26 -20.35 -5.06
C GLN A 77 -9.91 -21.09 -3.75
N ILE A 78 -10.17 -20.47 -2.60
CA ILE A 78 -9.94 -21.09 -1.28
C ILE A 78 -10.73 -22.39 -1.15
N LYS A 79 -12.02 -22.39 -1.52
CA LYS A 79 -12.87 -23.59 -1.48
C LYS A 79 -12.35 -24.70 -2.38
N GLU A 80 -11.76 -24.35 -3.53
CA GLU A 80 -11.22 -25.28 -4.52
C GLU A 80 -9.77 -25.70 -4.23
N GLY A 81 -9.12 -25.13 -3.20
CA GLY A 81 -7.70 -25.35 -2.90
C GLY A 81 -6.74 -24.75 -3.94
N ARG A 82 -7.20 -23.75 -4.70
CA ARG A 82 -6.40 -23.02 -5.70
C ARG A 82 -5.79 -21.76 -5.09
N ALA A 83 -4.68 -21.33 -5.66
CA ALA A 83 -4.03 -20.06 -5.35
C ALA A 83 -3.43 -19.51 -6.64
N GLU A 84 -4.13 -18.58 -7.25
CA GLU A 84 -3.81 -17.95 -8.54
C GLU A 84 -4.02 -16.43 -8.44
N ILE A 85 -3.36 -15.69 -9.32
CA ILE A 85 -3.59 -14.26 -9.52
C ILE A 85 -4.67 -14.11 -10.59
N GLU A 86 -5.89 -13.77 -10.17
CA GLU A 86 -6.99 -13.50 -11.10
C GLU A 86 -7.19 -11.97 -11.25
N ASN A 87 -7.77 -11.56 -12.37
CA ASN A 87 -8.06 -10.15 -12.66
C ASN A 87 -9.57 -9.98 -12.79
N GLN A 88 -10.20 -9.34 -11.79
CA GLN A 88 -11.60 -8.94 -11.89
C GLN A 88 -11.76 -7.63 -12.68
N TYR A 89 -10.72 -6.79 -12.67
CA TYR A 89 -10.73 -5.46 -13.30
C TYR A 89 -10.26 -5.48 -14.77
N THR A 90 -10.55 -6.55 -15.52
CA THR A 90 -10.08 -6.79 -16.90
C THR A 90 -10.43 -5.68 -17.90
N ARG A 91 -11.52 -4.95 -17.64
CA ARG A 91 -11.95 -3.82 -18.49
C ARG A 91 -10.94 -2.68 -18.52
N ILE A 92 -10.03 -2.63 -17.55
CA ILE A 92 -9.02 -1.58 -17.41
C ILE A 92 -7.60 -2.18 -17.30
N VAL A 93 -7.40 -3.22 -16.49
CA VAL A 93 -6.05 -3.70 -16.15
C VAL A 93 -5.54 -4.69 -17.20
N PRO A 94 -4.50 -4.34 -17.98
CA PRO A 94 -3.84 -5.27 -18.89
C PRO A 94 -2.92 -6.22 -18.11
N GLU A 95 -2.68 -7.42 -18.64
CA GLU A 95 -1.83 -8.44 -18.01
C GLU A 95 -0.37 -7.96 -17.86
N ALA A 96 0.20 -7.39 -18.92
CA ALA A 96 1.58 -6.90 -18.96
C ALA A 96 1.78 -5.50 -18.36
N GLY A 97 0.70 -4.79 -18.00
CA GLY A 97 0.78 -3.40 -17.57
C GLY A 97 0.78 -2.39 -18.72
N ASN A 98 1.22 -1.18 -18.42
CA ASN A 98 1.23 -0.04 -19.34
C ASN A 98 2.67 0.31 -19.73
N ASP A 99 3.10 -0.13 -20.91
CA ASP A 99 4.47 0.04 -21.39
C ASP A 99 4.94 1.51 -21.41
N PRO A 100 4.17 2.49 -21.95
CA PRO A 100 4.56 3.90 -21.87
C PRO A 100 4.79 4.41 -20.44
N ALA A 101 3.93 4.02 -19.50
CA ALA A 101 4.04 4.43 -18.10
C ALA A 101 5.27 3.80 -17.44
N LEU A 102 5.46 2.48 -17.63
CA LEU A 102 6.62 1.75 -17.11
C LEU A 102 7.94 2.30 -17.68
N ALA A 103 7.98 2.60 -18.98
CA ALA A 103 9.14 3.21 -19.62
C ALA A 103 9.43 4.60 -19.04
N ALA A 104 8.41 5.44 -18.81
CA ALA A 104 8.58 6.75 -18.19
C ALA A 104 9.10 6.65 -16.76
N VAL A 105 8.52 5.76 -15.94
CA VAL A 105 8.97 5.50 -14.56
C VAL A 105 10.41 4.99 -14.56
N GLY A 106 10.74 3.98 -15.36
CA GLY A 106 12.09 3.41 -15.43
C GLY A 106 13.14 4.38 -15.96
N LYS A 107 12.74 5.35 -16.79
CA LYS A 107 13.61 6.42 -17.30
C LYS A 107 13.97 7.45 -16.23
N VAL A 108 13.03 7.81 -15.35
CA VAL A 108 13.24 8.89 -14.36
C VAL A 108 13.74 8.35 -13.03
N TYR A 109 13.32 7.15 -12.66
CA TYR A 109 13.52 6.59 -11.34
C TYR A 109 14.36 5.31 -11.36
N GLU A 110 15.08 5.09 -10.27
CA GLU A 110 15.75 3.83 -9.95
C GLU A 110 15.46 3.42 -8.50
N LEU A 111 15.59 2.12 -8.21
CA LEU A 111 15.35 1.61 -6.87
C LEU A 111 16.38 2.17 -5.88
N ARG A 112 15.92 2.51 -4.67
CA ARG A 112 16.79 2.72 -3.51
C ARG A 112 17.13 1.39 -2.87
N GLU A 113 18.25 1.31 -2.19
CA GLU A 113 18.62 0.10 -1.41
C GLU A 113 17.61 -0.17 -0.29
N PHE A 114 17.23 0.87 0.46
CA PHE A 114 16.22 0.81 1.50
C PHE A 114 15.35 2.08 1.48
N PHE A 115 14.12 1.97 1.99
CA PHE A 115 13.24 3.11 2.19
C PHE A 115 12.39 2.92 3.45
N GLU A 116 12.22 4.00 4.20
CA GLU A 116 11.45 3.97 5.45
C GLU A 116 9.95 4.06 5.17
N TRP A 117 9.23 3.05 5.63
CA TRP A 117 7.78 3.01 5.64
C TRP A 117 7.27 3.31 7.04
N ARG A 118 6.54 4.41 7.19
CA ARG A 118 5.94 4.78 8.47
C ARG A 118 4.99 3.67 8.95
N GLY A 119 5.37 3.03 10.06
CA GLY A 119 4.62 1.92 10.65
C GLY A 119 5.08 0.51 10.25
N LEU A 120 5.93 0.36 9.22
CA LEU A 120 6.53 -0.92 8.81
C LEU A 120 8.06 -0.94 8.96
N GLY A 121 8.70 0.22 9.15
CA GLY A 121 10.16 0.35 9.24
C GLY A 121 10.82 0.42 7.86
N SER A 122 12.14 0.20 7.82
CA SER A 122 12.88 0.11 6.56
C SER A 122 12.51 -1.16 5.80
N ILE A 123 12.19 -1.01 4.52
CA ILE A 123 11.96 -2.13 3.60
C ILE A 123 12.92 -1.99 2.43
N ASP A 124 13.70 -3.05 2.19
CA ASP A 124 14.67 -3.12 1.11
C ASP A 124 13.98 -2.95 -0.25
N HIS A 125 14.60 -2.17 -1.14
CA HIS A 125 14.16 -1.96 -2.52
C HIS A 125 12.71 -1.45 -2.68
N SER A 126 12.11 -0.94 -1.60
CA SER A 126 10.71 -0.52 -1.58
C SER A 126 10.47 0.92 -2.00
N GLY A 127 11.52 1.74 -2.09
CA GLY A 127 11.46 3.13 -2.54
C GLY A 127 12.22 3.33 -3.84
N VAL A 128 11.97 4.48 -4.47
CA VAL A 128 12.74 4.92 -5.64
C VAL A 128 13.40 6.28 -5.40
N ARG A 129 14.47 6.55 -6.14
CA ARG A 129 15.12 7.86 -6.23
C ARG A 129 15.19 8.32 -7.68
N VAL A 130 15.36 9.62 -7.85
CA VAL A 130 15.58 10.22 -9.17
C VAL A 130 16.95 9.78 -9.68
N ARG A 131 17.02 9.32 -10.93
CA ARG A 131 18.29 8.92 -11.55
C ARG A 131 19.25 10.08 -11.74
N ASP A 132 20.53 9.78 -11.89
CA ASP A 132 21.59 10.78 -12.09
C ASP A 132 21.36 11.65 -13.33
N GLU A 133 20.82 11.12 -14.43
CA GLU A 133 20.50 11.89 -15.64
C GLU A 133 19.44 12.98 -15.38
N TYR A 134 18.66 12.83 -14.31
CA TYR A 134 17.60 13.73 -13.87
C TYR A 134 17.94 14.47 -12.56
N ALA A 135 19.21 14.45 -12.13
CA ALA A 135 19.66 15.09 -10.89
C ALA A 135 19.27 16.57 -10.77
N LEU A 136 19.17 17.29 -11.91
CA LEU A 136 18.73 18.68 -11.96
C LEU A 136 17.27 18.89 -11.55
N PHE A 137 16.52 17.83 -11.24
CA PHE A 137 15.15 17.91 -10.71
C PHE A 137 15.04 17.31 -9.30
N ASP A 138 16.11 16.73 -8.78
CA ASP A 138 16.10 16.10 -7.46
C ASP A 138 16.26 17.14 -6.34
N ALA A 139 15.21 17.33 -5.55
CA ALA A 139 15.23 18.25 -4.42
C ALA A 139 16.21 17.82 -3.32
N GLU A 140 16.44 16.51 -3.12
CA GLU A 140 17.40 15.99 -2.13
C GLU A 140 18.85 16.38 -2.47
N ARG A 141 19.15 16.60 -3.75
CA ARG A 141 20.48 17.00 -4.22
C ARG A 141 20.64 18.51 -4.33
N LYS A 142 19.57 19.22 -4.71
CA LYS A 142 19.57 20.68 -4.84
C LYS A 142 19.61 21.40 -3.50
N PHE A 143 18.94 20.86 -2.50
CA PHE A 143 18.74 21.53 -1.23
C PHE A 143 19.39 20.71 -0.10
N ALA A 144 20.06 21.40 0.81
CA ALA A 144 20.56 20.77 2.03
C ALA A 144 19.38 20.47 2.95
N ILE A 145 18.83 19.25 2.86
CA ILE A 145 17.69 18.81 3.67
C ILE A 145 18.23 18.06 4.89
N PRO A 146 17.99 18.55 6.12
CA PRO A 146 18.39 17.83 7.32
C PRO A 146 17.56 16.54 7.47
N ASN A 147 18.24 15.41 7.73
CA ASN A 147 17.59 14.12 7.94
C ASN A 147 17.09 14.00 9.39
N ILE A 148 15.94 14.62 9.67
CA ILE A 148 15.31 14.58 11.00
C ILE A 148 14.42 13.33 11.09
N LYS A 149 14.74 12.45 12.04
CA LYS A 149 13.90 11.29 12.35
C LYS A 149 12.94 11.63 13.49
N ILE A 150 11.63 11.61 13.20
CA ILE A 150 10.57 11.78 14.20
C ILE A 150 9.80 10.47 14.26
N ALA A 151 9.85 9.82 15.43
CA ALA A 151 9.06 8.62 15.68
C ALA A 151 7.58 8.96 15.86
N ASP A 152 6.71 8.04 15.48
CA ASP A 152 5.30 8.14 15.81
C ASP A 152 5.08 8.15 17.33
N PRO A 153 4.02 8.82 17.82
CA PRO A 153 3.66 8.74 19.23
C PRO A 153 3.50 7.28 19.65
N LYS A 154 4.11 6.90 20.78
CA LYS A 154 4.04 5.52 21.32
C LYS A 154 2.61 5.02 21.54
N SER A 155 1.65 5.94 21.62
CA SER A 155 0.23 5.64 21.75
C SER A 155 -0.47 5.29 20.42
N CYS A 156 0.10 5.65 19.24
CA CYS A 156 -0.47 5.19 17.97
C CYS A 156 -0.08 3.74 17.68
N GLN A 157 -1.04 2.95 17.25
CA GLN A 157 -0.85 1.58 16.76
C GLN A 157 -1.04 1.51 15.25
N CYS A 158 -0.62 2.56 14.56
CA CYS A 158 -0.79 2.77 13.12
C CYS A 158 -0.19 1.61 12.30
N GLY A 159 1.00 1.12 12.67
CA GLY A 159 1.64 -0.02 12.01
C GLY A 159 0.85 -1.33 12.15
N GLU A 160 0.23 -1.56 13.31
CA GLU A 160 -0.61 -2.76 13.52
C GLU A 160 -1.89 -2.71 12.69
N VAL A 161 -2.45 -1.51 12.50
CA VAL A 161 -3.59 -1.33 11.58
C VAL A 161 -3.17 -1.54 10.13
N LEU A 162 -2.00 -1.02 9.74
CA LEU A 162 -1.47 -1.16 8.39
C LEU A 162 -1.17 -2.62 8.02
N LYS A 163 -0.65 -3.41 8.97
CA LYS A 163 -0.44 -4.86 8.83
C LYS A 163 -1.73 -5.69 8.86
N GLY A 164 -2.87 -5.07 9.19
CA GLY A 164 -4.15 -5.76 9.34
C GLY A 164 -4.30 -6.57 10.63
N VAL A 165 -3.34 -6.46 11.56
CA VAL A 165 -3.38 -7.11 12.89
C VAL A 165 -4.46 -6.49 13.78
N LEU A 166 -4.63 -5.16 13.68
CA LEU A 166 -5.68 -4.42 14.36
C LEU A 166 -6.62 -3.75 13.36
N LYS A 167 -7.88 -3.70 13.74
CA LYS A 167 -8.85 -2.81 13.13
C LYS A 167 -8.72 -1.40 13.74
N PRO A 168 -9.04 -0.32 13.00
CA PRO A 168 -8.90 1.05 13.51
C PRO A 168 -9.54 1.28 14.88
N TRP A 169 -10.75 0.75 15.12
CA TRP A 169 -11.47 0.89 16.39
C TRP A 169 -10.89 0.08 17.56
N GLN A 170 -9.94 -0.83 17.28
CA GLN A 170 -9.19 -1.54 18.33
C GLN A 170 -7.97 -0.72 18.81
N CYS A 171 -7.57 0.33 18.08
CA CYS A 171 -6.51 1.23 18.52
C CYS A 171 -6.98 2.08 19.71
N LYS A 172 -6.16 2.15 20.76
CA LYS A 172 -6.51 2.81 22.03
C LYS A 172 -6.86 4.29 21.92
N VAL A 173 -6.35 4.97 20.89
CA VAL A 173 -6.51 6.43 20.68
C VAL A 173 -7.45 6.77 19.54
N PHE A 174 -7.98 5.78 18.82
CA PHE A 174 -8.87 6.01 17.68
C PHE A 174 -10.17 6.70 18.10
N GLY A 175 -10.51 7.78 17.40
CA GLY A 175 -11.74 8.55 17.59
C GLY A 175 -11.86 9.27 18.93
N THR A 176 -10.77 9.32 19.71
CA THR A 176 -10.68 10.06 20.97
C THR A 176 -9.55 11.07 20.88
N LEU A 177 -8.31 10.66 21.14
CA LEU A 177 -7.12 11.51 21.00
C LEU A 177 -6.64 11.62 19.56
N CYS A 178 -7.01 10.67 18.69
CA CYS A 178 -6.71 10.67 17.27
C CYS A 178 -8.01 10.81 16.48
N THR A 179 -8.25 11.98 15.92
CA THR A 179 -9.41 12.30 15.04
C THR A 179 -8.90 12.96 13.76
N PRO A 180 -9.75 13.16 12.72
CA PRO A 180 -9.35 13.90 11.53
C PRO A 180 -8.87 15.32 11.82
N GLU A 181 -9.46 16.00 12.82
CA GLU A 181 -9.07 17.34 13.25
C GLU A 181 -7.78 17.36 14.07
N MET A 182 -7.53 16.29 14.82
CA MET A 182 -6.31 16.09 15.63
C MET A 182 -5.67 14.73 15.31
N PRO A 183 -5.03 14.56 14.14
CA PRO A 183 -4.51 13.28 13.74
C PRO A 183 -3.16 13.00 14.43
N LEU A 184 -3.07 11.87 15.13
CA LEU A 184 -1.82 11.44 15.76
C LEU A 184 -0.94 10.59 14.82
N GLY A 185 -1.49 10.09 13.72
CA GLY A 185 -0.79 9.14 12.87
C GLY A 185 -1.26 9.15 11.42
N ALA A 186 -0.41 8.65 10.52
CA ALA A 186 -0.57 8.79 9.07
C ALA A 186 -1.92 8.27 8.54
N LEU A 187 -2.43 7.18 9.10
CA LEU A 187 -3.69 6.58 8.67
C LEU A 187 -4.94 7.40 9.02
N MET A 188 -4.81 8.42 9.89
CA MET A 188 -5.89 9.39 10.18
C MET A 188 -5.72 10.70 9.38
N VAL A 189 -4.50 11.01 8.93
CA VAL A 189 -4.21 12.21 8.11
C VAL A 189 -4.69 12.02 6.67
N SER A 190 -4.43 10.83 6.09
CA SER A 190 -4.76 10.57 4.69
C SER A 190 -6.24 10.22 4.52
N PRO A 191 -6.95 10.77 3.51
CA PRO A 191 -8.31 10.35 3.17
C PRO A 191 -8.36 8.88 2.69
N GLU A 192 -7.25 8.35 2.19
CA GLU A 192 -7.11 6.93 1.82
C GLU A 192 -6.73 6.05 3.03
N GLY A 193 -6.45 6.66 4.18
CA GLY A 193 -6.03 5.97 5.39
C GLY A 193 -7.18 5.17 6.00
N ALA A 194 -6.91 3.93 6.38
CA ALA A 194 -7.91 3.05 6.97
C ALA A 194 -8.60 3.65 8.22
N CYS A 195 -7.87 4.41 9.04
CA CYS A 195 -8.46 5.07 10.22
C CYS A 195 -9.40 6.21 9.82
N ALA A 196 -8.99 7.09 8.91
CA ALA A 196 -9.85 8.16 8.41
C ALA A 196 -11.15 7.60 7.78
N ALA A 197 -11.03 6.58 6.93
CA ALA A 197 -12.17 5.93 6.30
C ALA A 197 -13.13 5.32 7.35
N TYR A 198 -12.59 4.63 8.37
CA TYR A 198 -13.42 4.10 9.46
C TYR A 198 -14.10 5.18 10.28
N TYR A 199 -13.40 6.27 10.57
CA TYR A 199 -13.97 7.38 11.33
C TYR A 199 -15.14 8.02 10.58
N GLN A 200 -14.98 8.23 9.27
CA GLN A 200 -15.96 8.89 8.41
C GLN A 200 -17.19 8.01 8.14
N TYR A 201 -17.00 6.72 7.85
CA TYR A 201 -18.06 5.86 7.33
C TYR A 201 -18.45 4.70 8.27
N GLY A 202 -17.53 4.22 9.10
CA GLY A 202 -17.75 3.10 10.02
C GLY A 202 -18.36 3.49 11.37
N GLY A 203 -18.35 4.79 11.69
CA GLY A 203 -18.77 5.33 12.99
C GLY A 203 -17.71 5.17 14.08
N VAL A 204 -17.72 6.09 15.06
CA VAL A 204 -16.73 6.14 16.16
C VAL A 204 -17.06 5.17 17.30
N LYS A 205 -18.27 4.60 17.32
CA LYS A 205 -18.72 3.77 18.44
C LYS A 205 -18.13 2.37 18.35
N ARG A 206 -17.42 1.96 19.41
CA ARG A 206 -17.17 0.55 19.77
C ARG A 206 -18.47 -0.23 19.56
N GLN A 207 -18.55 -0.99 18.47
CA GLN A 207 -19.46 -2.12 18.46
C GLN A 207 -18.76 -3.21 19.27
N GLU A 208 -19.04 -3.23 20.57
CA GLU A 208 -19.12 -4.48 21.31
C GLU A 208 -20.20 -5.31 20.60
N ARG A 209 -19.82 -6.01 19.53
CA ARG A 209 -20.63 -7.11 19.03
C ARG A 209 -20.18 -8.36 19.79
N PRO A 210 -21.12 -9.11 20.38
CA PRO A 210 -20.84 -10.30 21.18
C PRO A 210 -20.12 -11.38 20.39
#